data_AF-T0YCG9-F1
#
_entry.id   AF-T0YCG9-F1
#
_cell.length_a   1.000
_cell.length_b   1.000
_cell.length_c   1.000
_cell.angle_alpha   90.00
_cell.angle_beta   90.00
_cell.angle_gamma   90.00
#
_symmetry.space_group_name_H-M   'P 1'
#
loop_
_entity.id
_entity.type
_entity.pdbx_description
1 polymer ?
#
loop_
_entity_poly.entity_id
_entity_poly.type
_entity_poly.pdbx_seq_one_letter_code
_entity_poly.pdbx_strand_id
1 'polypeptide(L)'
;GVPINGAPKPGISASYDQSGANIENTLDLEMVGSTAPGASIYNVYGPSATYTNLDDALAYILNPNSSVPGLKNVSVVTNSWGGSDQNDSSWYQYLEEAQTRGITVLASSGDSGNNPNSSKWTGTGPEFPSTMAFNDFGVTAVGGTTLVVNDRPGTDPAHYLHIQSQIAWNISAADTSDSGPAGSSGG
;
A
#
# COMPACT_ATOMS: atom_id res chain seq x y z
N GLY A 1 -15.31 -4.60 -3.56
CA GLY A 1 -14.97 -4.11 -2.21
C GLY A 1 -15.67 -4.96 -1.16
N VAL A 2 -15.04 -5.09 -0.01
CA VAL A 2 -15.43 -5.91 1.14
C VAL A 2 -15.38 -5.00 2.38
N PRO A 3 -16.46 -4.23 2.63
CA PRO A 3 -16.51 -3.37 3.81
C PRO A 3 -16.60 -4.21 5.09
N ILE A 4 -15.85 -3.81 6.11
CA ILE A 4 -15.93 -4.35 7.47
C ILE A 4 -16.44 -3.29 8.44
N ASN A 5 -16.85 -3.69 9.65
CA ASN A 5 -17.18 -2.77 10.75
C ASN A 5 -18.18 -1.64 10.41
N GLY A 6 -19.13 -1.91 9.52
CA GLY A 6 -20.12 -0.93 9.09
C GLY A 6 -19.61 0.12 8.10
N ALA A 7 -18.43 -0.08 7.50
CA ALA A 7 -17.93 0.76 6.43
C ALA A 7 -18.96 0.85 5.30
N PRO A 8 -19.18 2.03 4.72
CA PRO A 8 -20.11 2.19 3.62
C PRO A 8 -19.67 1.34 2.44
N LYS A 9 -20.63 0.67 1.78
CA LYS A 9 -20.36 0.07 0.47
C LYS A 9 -19.93 1.19 -0.49
N PRO A 10 -19.11 0.89 -1.52
CA PRO A 10 -18.74 1.91 -2.49
C PRO A 10 -20.02 2.48 -3.10
N GLY A 11 -20.19 3.80 -2.99
CA GLY A 11 -21.38 4.48 -3.48
C GLY A 11 -21.42 4.53 -5.01
N ILE A 12 -22.54 5.02 -5.55
CA ILE A 12 -22.69 5.24 -7.00
C ILE A 12 -21.72 6.29 -7.56
N SER A 13 -21.13 7.12 -6.68
CA SER A 13 -20.15 8.12 -7.06
C SER A 13 -19.12 8.31 -5.95
N ALA A 14 -17.86 8.31 -6.35
CA ALA A 14 -16.71 8.63 -5.52
C ALA A 14 -16.69 10.11 -5.09
N SER A 15 -17.46 10.98 -5.75
CA SER A 15 -17.50 12.44 -5.49
C SER A 15 -18.06 12.84 -4.11
N TYR A 16 -18.71 11.92 -3.40
CA TYR A 16 -19.24 12.16 -2.06
C TYR A 16 -18.28 11.70 -0.96
N ASP A 17 -17.17 11.04 -1.33
CA ASP A 17 -16.14 10.66 -0.39
C ASP A 17 -15.20 11.84 -0.13
N GLN A 18 -15.23 12.36 1.10
CA GLN A 18 -14.36 13.45 1.54
C GLN A 18 -13.08 12.95 2.24
N SER A 19 -12.95 11.63 2.46
CA SER A 19 -11.79 11.05 3.12
C SER A 19 -10.59 10.89 2.19
N GLY A 20 -10.81 10.90 0.88
CA GLY A 20 -9.80 10.56 -0.13
C GLY A 20 -9.56 9.05 -0.26
N ALA A 21 -10.20 8.21 0.56
CA ALA A 21 -10.04 6.75 0.52
C ALA A 21 -10.50 6.15 -0.81
N ASN A 22 -11.49 6.76 -1.47
CA ASN A 22 -11.88 6.43 -2.83
C ASN A 22 -10.73 6.53 -3.85
N ILE A 23 -9.87 7.55 -3.74
CA ILE A 23 -8.75 7.76 -4.66
C ILE A 23 -7.73 6.64 -4.43
N GLU A 24 -7.34 6.42 -3.17
CA GLU A 24 -6.38 5.39 -2.78
C GLU A 24 -6.85 3.99 -3.18
N ASN A 25 -8.08 3.62 -2.78
CA ASN A 25 -8.65 2.31 -3.06
C ASN A 25 -8.84 2.05 -4.56
N THR A 26 -9.07 3.09 -5.37
CA THR A 26 -9.16 2.95 -6.83
C THR A 26 -7.78 2.73 -7.41
N LEU A 27 -6.78 3.50 -6.99
CA LEU A 27 -5.38 3.34 -7.38
C LEU A 27 -4.88 1.92 -7.06
N ASP A 28 -5.08 1.43 -5.84
CA ASP A 28 -4.69 0.08 -5.42
C ASP A 28 -5.30 -1.00 -6.34
N LEU A 29 -6.60 -0.89 -6.62
CA LEU A 29 -7.31 -1.84 -7.48
C LEU A 29 -6.84 -1.78 -8.94
N GLU A 30 -6.59 -0.59 -9.47
CA GLU A 30 -6.10 -0.40 -10.84
C GLU A 30 -4.65 -0.90 -11.00
N MET A 31 -3.80 -0.66 -10.01
CA MET A 31 -2.41 -1.11 -10.00
C MET A 31 -2.30 -2.63 -9.86
N VAL A 32 -3.01 -3.24 -8.90
CA VAL A 32 -3.04 -4.70 -8.75
C VAL A 32 -3.73 -5.35 -9.96
N GLY A 33 -4.81 -4.76 -10.47
CA GLY A 33 -5.50 -5.24 -11.67
C GLY A 33 -4.64 -5.21 -12.93
N SER A 34 -3.78 -4.20 -13.07
CA SER A 34 -2.87 -4.07 -14.21
C SER A 34 -1.66 -5.01 -14.11
N THR A 35 -1.14 -5.23 -12.91
CA THR A 35 0.04 -6.08 -12.66
C THR A 35 -0.31 -7.57 -12.56
N ALA A 36 -1.53 -7.90 -12.12
CA ALA A 36 -2.02 -9.26 -11.98
C ALA A 36 -3.46 -9.41 -12.52
N PRO A 37 -3.70 -9.21 -13.83
CA PRO A 37 -5.05 -9.19 -14.42
C PRO A 37 -5.81 -10.53 -14.33
N GLY A 38 -5.12 -11.63 -14.02
CA GLY A 38 -5.74 -12.94 -13.78
C GLY A 38 -6.10 -13.23 -12.31
N ALA A 39 -5.76 -12.34 -11.38
CA ALA A 39 -6.01 -12.54 -9.96
C ALA A 39 -7.46 -12.20 -9.58
N SER A 40 -7.98 -12.88 -8.57
CA SER A 40 -9.21 -12.47 -7.88
C SER A 40 -8.86 -11.39 -6.86
N ILE A 41 -9.27 -10.15 -7.11
CA ILE A 41 -8.87 -8.99 -6.31
C ILE A 41 -9.99 -8.60 -5.33
N TYR A 42 -9.63 -8.43 -4.06
CA TYR A 42 -10.52 -8.01 -2.98
C TYR A 42 -9.94 -6.78 -2.30
N ASN A 43 -10.66 -5.65 -2.37
CA ASN A 43 -10.39 -4.50 -1.51
C ASN A 43 -11.18 -4.67 -0.19
N VAL A 44 -10.49 -4.99 0.91
CA VAL A 44 -11.06 -5.10 2.27
C VAL A 44 -10.76 -3.80 3.02
N TYR A 45 -11.79 -3.12 3.52
CA TYR A 45 -11.62 -1.78 4.08
C TYR A 45 -12.59 -1.49 5.24
N GLY A 46 -12.09 -0.72 6.22
CA GLY A 46 -12.84 -0.25 7.38
C GLY A 46 -13.46 1.14 7.20
N PRO A 47 -14.20 1.65 8.21
CA PRO A 47 -14.89 2.94 8.14
C PRO A 47 -13.98 4.17 8.25
N SER A 48 -12.74 4.01 8.73
CA SER A 48 -11.78 5.10 8.90
C SER A 48 -10.32 4.60 8.89
N ALA A 49 -9.38 5.50 8.60
CA ALA A 49 -7.94 5.22 8.63
C ALA A 49 -7.41 5.21 10.07
N THR A 50 -7.61 4.09 10.77
CA THR A 50 -7.09 3.86 12.13
C THR A 50 -6.37 2.51 12.18
N TYR A 51 -5.41 2.38 13.09
CA TYR A 51 -4.67 1.13 13.28
C TYR A 51 -5.59 -0.03 13.65
N THR A 52 -6.60 0.19 14.50
CA THR A 52 -7.62 -0.82 14.80
C THR A 52 -8.36 -1.31 13.55
N ASN A 53 -8.68 -0.42 12.59
CA ASN A 53 -9.32 -0.85 11.35
C ASN A 53 -8.36 -1.58 10.40
N LEU A 54 -7.05 -1.30 10.47
CA LEU A 54 -6.03 -2.08 9.75
C LEU A 54 -5.91 -3.48 10.33
N ASP A 55 -5.86 -3.60 11.66
CA ASP A 55 -5.87 -4.89 12.36
C ASP A 55 -7.12 -5.69 12.01
N ASP A 56 -8.30 -5.07 12.10
CA ASP A 56 -9.58 -5.72 11.80
C ASP A 56 -9.65 -6.15 10.33
N ALA A 57 -9.06 -5.39 9.40
CA ALA A 57 -8.99 -5.77 8.00
C ALA A 57 -8.09 -7.00 7.78
N LEU A 58 -6.90 -7.01 8.38
CA LEU A 58 -6.00 -8.18 8.29
C LEU A 58 -6.61 -9.41 8.96
N ALA A 59 -7.20 -9.24 10.15
CA ALA A 59 -7.94 -10.30 10.86
C ALA A 59 -9.07 -10.88 10.01
N TYR A 60 -9.85 -10.02 9.34
CA TYR A 60 -10.94 -10.45 8.45
C TYR A 60 -10.43 -11.17 7.21
N ILE A 61 -9.32 -10.73 6.60
CA ILE A 61 -8.69 -11.41 5.47
C ILE A 61 -8.27 -12.83 5.87
N LEU A 62 -7.70 -12.99 7.06
CA LEU A 62 -7.26 -14.28 7.56
C LEU A 62 -8.45 -15.18 7.93
N ASN A 63 -9.50 -14.61 8.53
CA ASN A 63 -10.66 -15.34 9.03
C ASN A 63 -11.97 -14.80 8.42
N PRO A 64 -12.18 -14.93 7.09
CA PRO A 64 -13.32 -14.35 6.42
C PRO A 64 -14.59 -15.12 6.74
N ASN A 65 -15.71 -14.40 6.84
CA ASN A 65 -17.02 -15.03 6.94
C ASN A 65 -17.44 -15.67 5.59
N SER A 66 -18.55 -16.40 5.59
CA SER A 66 -19.04 -17.10 4.40
C SER A 66 -19.49 -16.20 3.25
N SER A 67 -19.62 -14.88 3.44
CA SER A 67 -20.07 -13.96 2.40
C SER A 67 -18.99 -13.65 1.35
N VAL A 68 -17.71 -13.86 1.66
CA VAL A 68 -16.58 -13.63 0.74
C VAL A 68 -15.68 -14.87 0.68
N PRO A 69 -16.17 -15.99 0.10
CA PRO A 69 -15.48 -17.28 0.18
C PRO A 69 -14.10 -17.28 -0.50
N GLY A 70 -13.84 -16.37 -1.45
CA GLY A 70 -12.56 -16.30 -2.14
C GLY A 70 -11.38 -15.85 -1.26
N LEU A 71 -11.64 -15.11 -0.18
CA LEU A 71 -10.58 -14.72 0.78
C LEU A 71 -9.95 -15.92 1.50
N LYS A 72 -10.62 -17.08 1.53
CA LYS A 72 -10.05 -18.32 2.08
C LYS A 72 -8.79 -18.80 1.35
N ASN A 73 -8.61 -18.38 0.10
CA ASN A 73 -7.47 -18.74 -0.75
C ASN A 73 -6.56 -17.54 -1.03
N VAL A 74 -6.59 -16.51 -0.17
CA VAL A 74 -5.69 -15.37 -0.31
C VAL A 74 -4.23 -15.83 -0.22
N SER A 75 -3.38 -15.30 -1.10
CA SER A 75 -1.94 -15.61 -1.14
C SER A 75 -1.08 -14.35 -1.03
N VAL A 76 -1.65 -13.17 -1.27
CA VAL A 76 -0.98 -11.87 -1.21
C VAL A 76 -1.92 -10.85 -0.59
N VAL A 77 -1.40 -10.03 0.32
CA VAL A 77 -2.04 -8.85 0.91
C VAL A 77 -1.14 -7.66 0.62
N THR A 78 -1.68 -6.61 -0.01
CA THR A 78 -0.99 -5.34 -0.26
C THR A 78 -1.71 -4.23 0.50
N ASN A 79 -0.97 -3.38 1.21
CA ASN A 79 -1.53 -2.35 2.07
C ASN A 79 -0.85 -0.98 1.85
N SER A 80 -1.64 0.01 1.46
CA SER A 80 -1.15 1.38 1.20
C SER A 80 -1.49 2.36 2.34
N TRP A 81 -1.97 1.86 3.47
CA TRP A 81 -2.40 2.66 4.62
C TRP A 81 -1.44 2.48 5.81
N GLY A 82 -1.03 3.58 6.43
CA GLY A 82 -0.06 3.53 7.51
C GLY A 82 -0.02 4.79 8.35
N GLY A 83 0.98 4.86 9.21
CA GLY A 83 1.23 6.01 10.07
C GLY A 83 2.53 5.89 10.84
N SER A 84 2.67 6.70 11.89
CA SER A 84 3.84 6.70 12.77
C SER A 84 4.19 5.30 13.25
N ASP A 85 5.48 4.97 13.27
CA ASP A 85 5.97 3.69 13.78
C ASP A 85 5.39 3.35 15.14
N GLN A 86 5.02 2.09 15.32
CA GLN A 86 4.53 1.57 16.58
C GLN A 86 4.67 0.05 16.62
N ASN A 87 4.83 -0.47 17.84
CA ASN A 87 4.74 -1.91 18.06
C ASN A 87 3.27 -2.29 18.29
N ASP A 88 2.64 -2.87 17.27
CA ASP A 88 1.26 -3.35 17.33
C ASP A 88 1.22 -4.87 17.55
N SER A 89 0.78 -5.28 18.73
CA SER A 89 0.70 -6.70 19.10
C SER A 89 -0.38 -7.46 18.35
N SER A 90 -1.46 -6.80 17.94
CA SER A 90 -2.54 -7.43 17.17
C SER A 90 -2.04 -7.71 15.76
N TRP A 91 -1.48 -6.68 15.12
CA TRP A 91 -0.85 -6.82 13.81
C TRP A 91 0.25 -7.89 13.82
N TYR A 92 1.09 -7.92 14.85
CA TYR A 92 2.13 -8.95 15.03
C TYR A 92 1.54 -10.36 14.90
N GLN A 93 0.49 -10.65 15.67
CA GLN A 93 -0.12 -12.00 15.71
C GLN A 93 -0.74 -12.37 14.35
N TYR A 94 -1.41 -11.42 13.71
CA TYR A 94 -2.01 -11.66 12.40
C TYR A 94 -0.96 -11.81 11.29
N LEU A 95 0.12 -11.04 11.34
CA LEU A 95 1.23 -11.15 10.41
C LEU A 95 1.94 -12.51 10.53
N GLU A 96 2.18 -12.97 11.77
CA GLU A 96 2.74 -14.30 12.04
C GLU A 96 1.84 -15.41 11.50
N GLU A 97 0.52 -15.31 11.70
CA GLU A 97 -0.45 -16.25 11.13
C GLU A 97 -0.42 -16.22 9.59
N ALA A 98 -0.42 -15.02 8.99
CA ALA A 98 -0.39 -14.85 7.54
C ALA A 98 0.81 -15.57 6.92
N GLN A 99 2.00 -15.36 7.47
CA GLN A 99 3.22 -15.94 6.93
C GLN A 99 3.36 -17.43 7.21
N THR A 100 2.86 -17.91 8.34
CA THR A 100 2.73 -19.36 8.61
C THR A 100 1.83 -20.04 7.57
N ARG A 101 0.83 -19.33 7.05
CA ARG A 101 -0.06 -19.80 5.98
C ARG A 101 0.51 -19.60 4.57
N GLY A 102 1.71 -19.04 4.44
CA GLY A 102 2.34 -18.74 3.16
C GLY A 102 1.74 -17.53 2.43
N ILE A 103 1.09 -16.62 3.16
CA ILE A 103 0.54 -15.38 2.62
C ILE A 103 1.63 -14.30 2.67
N THR A 104 1.93 -13.69 1.52
CA THR A 104 2.84 -12.54 1.46
C THR A 104 2.09 -11.27 1.87
N VAL A 105 2.67 -10.49 2.79
CA VAL A 105 2.14 -9.18 3.17
C VAL A 105 3.12 -8.10 2.72
N LEU A 106 2.63 -7.16 1.91
CA LEU A 106 3.36 -5.99 1.44
C LEU A 106 2.72 -4.73 2.00
N ALA A 107 3.54 -3.74 2.40
CA ALA A 107 3.03 -2.42 2.77
C ALA A 107 3.90 -1.30 2.20
N SER A 108 3.27 -0.20 1.82
CA SER A 108 3.98 1.03 1.44
C SER A 108 4.87 1.51 2.59
N SER A 109 6.07 2.01 2.28
CA SER A 109 6.98 2.55 3.30
C SER A 109 6.63 3.97 3.78
N GLY A 110 5.62 4.59 3.16
CA GLY A 110 5.21 5.97 3.41
C GLY A 110 5.63 6.94 2.30
N ASP A 111 4.90 8.06 2.24
CA ASP A 111 5.05 9.11 1.21
C ASP A 111 5.72 10.38 1.75
N SER A 112 6.13 10.37 3.02
CA SER A 112 6.65 11.55 3.69
C SER A 112 8.18 11.65 3.64
N GLY A 113 8.87 10.54 3.33
CA GLY A 113 10.32 10.43 3.38
C GLY A 113 10.83 10.86 4.76
N ASN A 114 11.90 11.64 4.80
CA ASN A 114 12.41 12.25 6.03
C ASN A 114 12.01 13.74 6.17
N ASN A 115 10.91 14.17 5.54
CA ASN A 115 10.55 15.58 5.45
C ASN A 115 9.44 16.00 6.44
N PRO A 116 9.79 16.74 7.51
CA PRO A 116 8.82 17.24 8.47
C PRO A 116 7.84 18.29 7.91
N ASN A 117 8.10 18.82 6.71
CA ASN A 117 7.21 19.76 6.02
C ASN A 117 6.25 19.07 5.04
N SER A 118 6.33 17.75 4.86
CA SER A 118 5.37 17.03 4.01
C SER A 118 3.97 17.06 4.63
N SER A 119 2.94 17.21 3.80
CA SER A 119 1.53 17.06 4.24
C SER A 119 1.20 15.62 4.63
N LYS A 120 2.08 14.66 4.31
CA LYS A 120 1.99 13.25 4.68
C LYS A 120 2.86 12.89 5.88
N TRP A 121 3.54 13.86 6.51
CA TRP A 121 4.46 13.60 7.61
C TRP A 121 3.77 12.95 8.82
N THR A 122 4.22 11.74 9.14
CA THR A 122 3.70 10.95 10.28
C THR A 122 4.65 10.97 11.47
N GLY A 123 5.90 11.40 11.31
CA GLY A 123 6.89 11.49 12.39
C GLY A 123 8.31 11.22 11.90
N THR A 124 9.29 11.29 12.81
CA THR A 124 10.71 11.15 12.46
C THR A 124 11.17 9.72 12.20
N GLY A 125 10.29 8.73 12.36
CA GLY A 125 10.57 7.31 12.19
C GLY A 125 9.99 6.75 10.90
N PRO A 126 10.37 5.51 10.53
CA PRO A 126 9.73 4.78 9.45
C PRO A 126 8.24 4.51 9.76
N GLU A 127 7.45 4.10 8.77
CA GLU A 127 5.99 4.03 8.93
C GLU A 127 5.46 2.59 9.17
N PHE A 128 4.60 2.44 10.18
CA PHE A 128 3.83 1.21 10.39
C PHE A 128 2.75 1.08 9.29
N PRO A 129 2.45 -0.12 8.76
CA PRO A 129 2.98 -1.43 9.17
C PRO A 129 4.24 -1.91 8.44
N SER A 130 4.83 -1.10 7.56
CA SER A 130 6.02 -1.51 6.79
C SER A 130 7.23 -1.87 7.67
N THR A 131 7.26 -1.33 8.89
CA THR A 131 8.28 -1.58 9.91
C THR A 131 8.13 -2.91 10.65
N MET A 132 7.00 -3.62 10.50
CA MET A 132 6.72 -4.88 11.18
C MET A 132 7.49 -6.03 10.53
N ALA A 133 8.80 -6.05 10.73
CA ALA A 133 9.73 -7.06 10.23
C ALA A 133 10.54 -7.68 11.37
N PHE A 134 10.60 -9.01 11.38
CA PHE A 134 11.29 -9.84 12.37
C PHE A 134 12.26 -10.80 11.67
N ASN A 135 13.00 -11.60 12.46
CA ASN A 135 14.04 -12.47 11.91
C ASN A 135 13.50 -13.53 10.94
N ASP A 136 12.34 -14.11 11.24
CA ASP A 136 11.80 -15.28 10.52
C ASP A 136 10.54 -14.97 9.70
N PHE A 137 9.95 -13.79 9.91
CA PHE A 137 8.73 -13.33 9.27
C PHE A 137 8.68 -11.80 9.31
N GLY A 138 7.96 -11.16 8.41
CA GLY A 138 7.80 -9.72 8.35
C GLY A 138 7.01 -9.24 7.14
N VAL A 139 6.57 -7.99 7.21
CA VAL A 139 6.05 -7.25 6.06
C VAL A 139 7.18 -6.99 5.06
N THR A 140 6.90 -7.17 3.78
CA THR A 140 7.77 -6.66 2.71
C THR A 140 7.47 -5.18 2.52
N ALA A 141 8.35 -4.31 3.03
CA ALA A 141 8.24 -2.87 2.84
C ALA A 141 8.50 -2.50 1.37
N VAL A 142 7.61 -1.69 0.78
CA VAL A 142 7.67 -1.25 -0.62
C VAL A 142 7.86 0.26 -0.67
N GLY A 143 9.05 0.69 -1.12
CA GLY A 143 9.38 2.10 -1.32
C GLY A 143 9.13 2.61 -2.74
N GLY A 144 9.37 3.91 -2.94
CA GLY A 144 9.15 4.59 -4.22
C GLY A 144 10.43 4.85 -5.01
N THR A 145 10.32 4.83 -6.35
CA THR A 145 11.38 5.27 -7.27
C THR A 145 10.84 6.18 -8.37
N THR A 146 11.70 7.06 -8.89
CA THR A 146 11.46 7.72 -10.18
C THR A 146 12.12 6.89 -11.27
N LEU A 147 11.30 6.24 -12.10
CA LEU A 147 11.73 5.38 -13.21
C LEU A 147 11.68 6.14 -14.53
N VAL A 148 12.79 6.14 -15.27
CA VAL A 148 12.84 6.60 -16.67
C VAL A 148 13.09 5.39 -17.55
N VAL A 149 12.24 5.20 -18.55
CA VAL A 149 12.37 4.15 -19.55
C VAL A 149 12.65 4.75 -20.93
N ASN A 150 13.30 3.98 -21.80
CA ASN A 150 13.41 4.35 -23.20
C ASN A 150 12.03 4.30 -23.86
N ASP A 151 11.46 5.47 -24.13
CA ASP A 151 10.09 5.65 -24.65
C ASP A 151 10.01 5.57 -26.19
N ARG A 152 11.16 5.47 -26.86
CA ARG A 152 11.24 5.35 -28.33
C ARG A 152 11.93 4.05 -28.71
N PRO A 153 11.38 3.29 -29.67
CA PRO A 153 12.16 2.29 -30.38
C PRO A 153 13.23 3.05 -31.17
N GLY A 154 14.46 3.06 -30.67
CA GLY A 154 15.61 3.65 -31.37
C GLY A 154 15.97 2.83 -32.61
N THR A 155 17.22 2.92 -33.06
CA THR A 155 17.73 2.03 -34.11
C THR A 155 17.89 0.59 -33.65
N ASP A 156 17.88 0.34 -32.33
CA ASP A 156 17.85 -0.98 -31.72
C ASP A 156 16.51 -1.20 -30.98
N PRO A 157 15.58 -1.99 -31.55
CA PRO A 157 14.31 -2.33 -30.91
C PRO A 157 14.48 -3.03 -29.56
N ALA A 158 15.62 -3.68 -29.32
CA ALA A 158 15.91 -4.39 -28.08
C ALA A 158 16.07 -3.46 -26.88
N HIS A 159 16.16 -2.14 -27.07
CA HIS A 159 16.25 -1.17 -25.98
C HIS A 159 14.92 -0.46 -25.68
N TYR A 160 13.85 -0.71 -26.44
CA TYR A 160 12.54 -0.12 -26.18
C TYR A 160 11.96 -0.62 -24.85
N LEU A 161 11.43 0.29 -24.03
CA LEU A 161 10.91 0.03 -22.67
C LEU A 161 11.94 -0.51 -21.66
N HIS A 162 13.22 -0.51 -22.01
CA HIS A 162 14.28 -0.81 -21.04
C HIS A 162 14.48 0.36 -20.08
N ILE A 163 14.92 0.04 -18.85
CA ILE A 163 15.28 1.02 -17.83
C ILE A 163 16.43 1.88 -18.34
N GLN A 164 16.20 3.20 -18.43
CA GLN A 164 17.24 4.19 -18.69
C GLN A 164 17.86 4.66 -17.38
N SER A 165 17.04 4.95 -16.37
CA SER A 165 17.47 5.25 -15.01
C SER A 165 16.37 4.91 -14.01
N GLN A 166 16.79 4.60 -12.78
CA GLN A 166 15.89 4.43 -11.65
C GLN A 166 16.59 5.03 -10.43
N ILE A 167 15.97 6.04 -9.83
CA ILE A 167 16.49 6.73 -8.64
C ILE A 167 15.44 6.70 -7.55
N ALA A 168 15.86 6.94 -6.30
CA ALA A 168 14.92 7.10 -5.21
C ALA A 168 13.89 8.19 -5.54
N TRP A 169 12.62 7.92 -5.24
CA TRP A 169 11.56 8.89 -5.47
C TRP A 169 11.78 10.08 -4.55
N ASN A 170 11.88 11.25 -5.15
CA ASN A 170 12.02 12.51 -4.44
C ASN A 170 11.41 13.62 -5.31
N ILE A 171 10.46 14.35 -4.76
CA ILE A 171 9.83 15.49 -5.44
C ILE A 171 10.44 16.81 -4.96
N SER A 172 10.21 17.88 -5.72
CA SER A 172 10.64 19.22 -5.31
C SER A 172 10.04 19.58 -3.95
N ALA A 173 10.80 20.22 -3.07
CA ALA A 173 10.27 20.77 -1.82
C ALA A 173 9.20 21.86 -2.01
N ALA A 174 9.06 22.38 -3.24
CA ALA A 174 8.01 23.32 -3.62
C ALA A 174 6.73 22.63 -4.16
N ASP A 175 6.77 21.32 -4.40
CA ASP A 175 5.61 20.54 -4.85
C ASP A 175 4.76 20.14 -3.65
N THR A 176 3.55 20.69 -3.60
CA THR A 176 2.54 20.41 -2.58
C THR A 176 1.34 19.65 -3.15
N SER A 177 1.38 19.29 -4.44
CA SER A 177 0.28 18.67 -5.18
C SER A 177 0.36 17.15 -5.24
N ASP A 178 1.56 16.59 -5.43
CA ASP A 178 1.71 15.20 -5.88
C ASP A 178 1.99 14.18 -4.76
N SER A 179 1.71 14.54 -3.50
CA SER A 179 1.73 13.62 -2.35
C SER A 179 2.98 12.73 -2.24
N GLY A 180 4.17 13.28 -2.52
CA GLY A 180 5.44 12.53 -2.49
C GLY A 180 6.45 13.02 -1.46
N PRO A 181 7.51 12.23 -1.21
CA PRO A 181 8.58 12.58 -0.30
C PRO A 181 9.38 13.73 -0.91
N ALA A 182 9.16 14.95 -0.40
CA ALA A 182 9.97 16.12 -0.73
C ALA A 182 11.23 16.13 0.15
N GLY A 183 12.37 15.62 -0.29
CA GLY A 183 13.56 15.38 0.54
C GLY A 183 14.90 15.80 -0.08
N SER A 184 16.00 15.62 0.66
CA SER A 184 17.32 16.17 0.30
C SER A 184 18.19 15.27 -0.59
N SER A 185 17.93 13.96 -0.69
CA SER A 185 18.75 13.07 -1.55
C SER A 185 18.27 11.61 -1.66
N GLY A 186 17.11 11.24 -1.12
CA GLY A 186 16.59 9.87 -1.18
C GLY A 186 15.30 9.73 -0.39
N GLY A 187 14.46 8.77 -0.79
CA GLY A 187 13.22 8.39 -0.11
C GLY A 187 13.45 7.70 1.22
#